data_AF-A0A7T5BGW7-F1
#
_entry.id   AF-A0A7T5BGW7-F1
#
_cell.length_a   1.000
_cell.length_b   1.000
_cell.length_c   1.000
_cell.angle_alpha   90.00
_cell.angle_beta   90.00
_cell.angle_gamma   90.00
#
_symmetry.space_group_name_H-M   'P 1'
#
loop_
_entity.id
_entity.type
_entity.pdbx_description
1 polymer ?
#
loop_
_entity_poly.entity_id
_entity_poly.type
_entity_poly.pdbx_seq_one_letter_code
_entity_poly.pdbx_strand_id
1 'polypeptide(L)'
;MKPMRYLLFPLSALLLAGCGQEPLYTVHYYQTHKSALQKELKHCKKAETLTGNAKKNCETAKRVAGDGFVQKSLFSGLNNNPSLLP
;
A
#
# COMPACT_ATOMS: atom_id res chain seq x y z
N MET A 1 -39.22 47.14 -17.49
CA MET A 1 -39.65 46.02 -16.62
C MET A 1 -38.42 45.20 -16.31
N LYS A 2 -38.05 45.05 -15.03
CA LYS A 2 -36.85 44.34 -14.54
C LYS A 2 -37.30 43.04 -13.87
N PRO A 3 -36.80 41.85 -14.24
CA PRO A 3 -36.89 40.70 -13.36
C PRO A 3 -35.70 40.76 -12.39
N MET A 4 -35.97 40.90 -11.09
CA MET A 4 -36.27 39.84 -10.12
C MET A 4 -35.03 39.03 -9.73
N ARG A 5 -34.77 39.14 -8.43
CA ARG A 5 -33.61 38.73 -7.65
C ARG A 5 -33.92 37.36 -7.05
N TYR A 6 -33.14 36.32 -7.37
CA TYR A 6 -33.19 35.08 -6.59
C TYR A 6 -31.82 34.40 -6.48
N LEU A 7 -31.39 34.34 -5.22
CA LEU A 7 -30.79 33.18 -4.56
C LEU A 7 -29.39 32.73 -5.01
N LEU A 8 -28.41 33.23 -4.24
CA LEU A 8 -27.46 32.40 -3.49
C LEU A 8 -27.70 30.88 -3.64
N PHE A 9 -26.93 30.24 -4.50
CA PHE A 9 -26.56 28.84 -4.31
C PHE A 9 -25.15 28.85 -3.74
N PRO A 10 -24.95 28.61 -2.43
CA PRO A 10 -23.63 28.25 -1.95
C PRO A 10 -23.28 26.97 -2.70
N LEU A 11 -22.19 27.01 -3.48
CA LEU A 11 -21.53 25.80 -3.94
C LEU A 11 -21.02 25.11 -2.69
N SER A 12 -21.92 24.40 -2.02
CA SER A 12 -21.65 23.34 -1.07
C SER A 12 -21.03 22.19 -1.85
N ALA A 13 -19.88 22.44 -2.48
CA ALA A 13 -18.85 21.45 -2.60
C ALA A 13 -18.33 21.23 -1.18
N LEU A 14 -19.17 20.55 -0.37
CA LEU A 14 -18.68 19.58 0.58
C LEU A 14 -17.72 18.73 -0.25
N LEU A 15 -16.46 19.11 -0.25
CA LEU A 15 -15.38 18.17 -0.38
C LEU A 15 -15.74 17.10 0.62
N LEU A 16 -16.19 15.96 0.10
CA LEU A 16 -16.12 14.69 0.76
C LEU A 16 -14.63 14.43 1.04
N ALA A 17 -14.03 15.21 1.94
CA ALA A 17 -13.02 14.73 2.85
C ALA A 17 -13.70 13.70 3.76
N GLY A 18 -14.23 12.64 3.13
CA GLY A 18 -14.34 11.38 3.83
C GLY A 18 -12.94 11.14 4.33
N CYS A 19 -12.79 11.05 5.66
CA CYS A 19 -11.67 10.41 6.29
C CYS A 19 -11.56 9.02 5.65
N GLY A 20 -10.84 8.95 4.54
CA GLY A 20 -10.65 7.76 3.72
C GLY A 20 -9.70 6.87 4.48
N GLN A 21 -10.23 6.21 5.50
CA GLN A 21 -9.46 5.30 6.31
C GLN A 21 -9.07 4.14 5.40
N GLU A 22 -7.80 4.11 5.03
CA GLU A 22 -7.28 3.14 4.08
C GLU A 22 -7.59 1.72 4.60
N PRO A 23 -8.05 0.80 3.75
CA PRO A 23 -8.29 -0.57 4.16
C PRO A 23 -6.98 -1.22 4.62
N LEU A 24 -7.03 -2.05 5.65
CA LEU A 24 -5.88 -2.79 6.14
C LEU A 24 -5.70 -4.05 5.30
N TYR A 25 -4.56 -4.15 4.60
CA TYR A 25 -4.23 -5.27 3.74
C TYR A 25 -3.38 -6.32 4.48
N THR A 26 -3.64 -7.59 4.19
CA THR A 26 -2.94 -8.72 4.82
C THR A 26 -1.69 -9.13 4.06
N VAL A 27 -0.84 -9.94 4.71
CA VAL A 27 0.32 -10.60 4.10
C VAL A 27 -0.09 -11.37 2.83
N HIS A 28 -1.16 -12.16 2.93
CA HIS A 28 -1.65 -13.00 1.83
C HIS A 28 -2.06 -12.17 0.61
N TYR A 29 -2.70 -11.01 0.85
CA TYR A 29 -3.07 -10.09 -0.22
C TYR A 29 -1.84 -9.63 -1.03
N TYR A 30 -0.78 -9.17 -0.35
CA TYR A 30 0.44 -8.74 -1.03
C TYR A 30 1.25 -9.88 -1.65
N GLN A 31 1.14 -11.10 -1.10
CA GLN A 31 1.77 -12.27 -1.70
C GLN A 31 1.14 -12.63 -3.04
N THR A 32 -0.19 -12.56 -3.14
CA THR A 32 -0.98 -12.89 -4.34
C THR A 32 -1.08 -11.73 -5.34
N HIS A 33 -0.96 -10.47 -4.87
CA HIS A 33 -1.08 -9.26 -5.70
C HIS A 33 0.24 -8.49 -5.74
N LYS A 34 1.20 -8.98 -6.56
CA LYS A 34 2.54 -8.38 -6.66
C LYS A 34 2.53 -6.93 -7.15
N SER A 35 1.60 -6.57 -8.03
CA SER A 35 1.44 -5.19 -8.52
C SER A 35 0.99 -4.24 -7.40
N ALA A 36 0.06 -4.68 -6.55
CA ALA A 36 -0.38 -3.93 -5.37
C ALA A 36 0.77 -3.76 -4.38
N LEU A 37 1.55 -4.81 -4.13
CA LEU A 37 2.75 -4.75 -3.28
C LEU A 37 3.76 -3.71 -3.78
N GLN A 38 4.08 -3.69 -5.08
CA GLN A 38 5.01 -2.71 -5.63
C GLN A 38 4.48 -1.28 -5.53
N LYS A 39 3.18 -1.08 -5.75
CA LYS A 39 2.53 0.24 -5.63
C LYS A 39 2.60 0.73 -4.19
N GLU A 40 2.29 -0.14 -3.23
CA GLU A 40 2.35 0.16 -1.81
C GLU A 40 3.77 0.53 -1.39
N LEU A 41 4.78 -0.28 -1.74
CA LEU A 41 6.18 0.02 -1.41
C LEU A 41 6.65 1.37 -1.98
N LYS A 42 6.18 1.76 -3.18
CA LYS A 42 6.44 3.09 -3.74
C LYS A 42 5.74 4.19 -2.96
N HIS A 43 4.50 3.97 -2.53
CA HIS A 43 3.77 4.89 -1.67
C HIS A 43 4.51 5.09 -0.33
N CYS A 44 4.91 3.99 0.32
CA CYS A 44 5.66 4.00 1.58
C CYS A 44 7.00 4.74 1.52
N LYS A 45 7.64 4.79 0.34
CA LYS A 45 8.90 5.53 0.14
C LYS A 45 8.68 7.03 -0.04
N LYS A 46 7.52 7.44 -0.54
CA LYS A 46 7.19 8.84 -0.83
C LYS A 46 6.45 9.54 0.30
N ALA A 47 5.76 8.78 1.15
CA ALA A 47 5.01 9.34 2.25
C ALA A 47 5.94 9.80 3.37
N GLU A 48 5.92 11.09 3.69
CA GLU A 48 6.70 11.68 4.78
C GLU A 48 6.13 11.30 6.16
N THR A 49 4.81 11.14 6.26
CA THR A 49 4.12 10.69 7.46
C THR A 49 3.04 9.70 7.11
N LEU A 50 3.12 8.51 7.72
CA LEU A 50 2.13 7.44 7.59
C LEU A 50 1.53 7.17 8.97
N THR A 51 0.21 7.17 9.05
CA THR A 51 -0.53 6.91 10.29
C THR A 51 -1.59 5.83 10.07
N GLY A 52 -2.11 5.27 11.15
CA GLY A 52 -3.19 4.29 11.12
C GLY A 52 -2.89 3.07 10.22
N ASN A 53 -3.83 2.77 9.33
CA ASN A 53 -3.76 1.58 8.47
C ASN A 53 -2.68 1.70 7.40
N ALA A 54 -2.39 2.90 6.88
CA ALA A 54 -1.33 3.10 5.89
C ALA A 54 0.05 2.72 6.45
N LYS A 55 0.32 3.03 7.73
CA LYS A 55 1.56 2.56 8.39
C LYS A 55 1.63 1.03 8.45
N LYS A 56 0.55 0.38 8.87
CA LYS A 56 0.49 -1.09 8.99
C LYS A 56 0.58 -1.77 7.62
N ASN A 57 -0.02 -1.18 6.59
CA ASN A 57 0.07 -1.63 5.21
C ASN A 57 1.52 -1.58 4.72
N CYS A 58 2.23 -0.49 4.99
CA CYS A 58 3.64 -0.34 4.66
C CYS A 58 4.54 -1.33 5.39
N GLU A 59 4.31 -1.60 6.68
CA GLU A 59 5.05 -2.62 7.44
C GLU A 59 4.82 -4.02 6.85
N THR A 60 3.57 -4.34 6.54
CA THR A 60 3.18 -5.63 5.95
C THR A 60 3.81 -5.80 4.56
N ALA A 61 3.74 -4.77 3.71
CA ALA A 61 4.35 -4.76 2.39
C ALA A 61 5.87 -4.95 2.45
N LYS A 62 6.56 -4.24 3.36
CA LYS A 62 8.01 -4.39 3.58
C LYS A 62 8.37 -5.80 4.03
N ARG A 63 7.60 -6.38 4.94
CA ARG A 63 7.81 -7.77 5.41
C ARG A 63 7.68 -8.77 4.26
N VAL A 64 6.62 -8.69 3.47
CA VAL A 64 6.43 -9.59 2.32
C VAL A 64 7.55 -9.45 1.29
N ALA A 65 8.03 -8.24 1.04
CA ALA A 65 9.16 -8.01 0.14
C ALA A 65 10.48 -8.57 0.70
N GLY A 66 10.71 -8.43 2.01
CA GLY A 66 11.87 -8.99 2.71
C GLY A 66 11.85 -10.52 2.73
N ASP A 67 10.72 -11.12 3.09
CA ASP A 67 10.55 -12.58 3.12
C ASP A 67 10.74 -13.19 1.72
N GLY A 68 10.24 -12.52 0.67
CA GLY A 68 10.49 -12.92 -0.72
C GLY A 68 11.95 -12.83 -1.13
N PHE A 69 12.69 -11.84 -0.61
CA PHE A 69 14.14 -11.74 -0.82
C PHE A 69 14.92 -12.83 -0.07
N VAL A 70 14.59 -13.06 1.20
CA VAL A 70 15.21 -14.11 2.04
C VAL A 70 14.96 -15.50 1.46
N GLN A 71 13.74 -15.77 0.99
CA GLN A 71 13.41 -17.04 0.39
C GLN A 71 14.18 -17.23 -0.93
N LYS A 72 14.24 -16.20 -1.78
CA LYS A 72 15.02 -16.25 -3.03
C LYS A 72 16.53 -16.41 -2.78
N SER A 73 17.06 -15.77 -1.73
CA SER A 73 18.48 -15.89 -1.38
C SER A 73 18.82 -17.24 -0.74
N LEU A 74 17.93 -17.83 0.07
CA LEU A 74 18.10 -19.19 0.60
C LEU A 74 18.16 -20.22 -0.52
N PHE A 75 17.22 -20.18 -1.47
CA PHE A 75 17.21 -21.12 -2.59
C PHE A 75 18.36 -20.90 -3.58
N SER A 76 18.87 -19.67 -3.72
CA SER A 76 20.04 -19.39 -4.55
C SER A 76 21.36 -19.79 -3.85
N GLY A 77 21.39 -19.79 -2.51
CA GLY A 77 22.58 -20.16 -1.72
C GLY A 77 22.76 -21.66 -1.49
N LEU A 78 21.70 -22.46 -1.61
CA LEU A 78 21.76 -23.91 -1.35
C LEU A 78 22.42 -24.74 -2.47
N ASN A 79 22.74 -24.14 -3.63
CA ASN A 79 23.03 -24.90 -4.84
C ASN A 79 24.52 -25.06 -5.20
N ASN A 80 25.45 -24.88 -4.25
CA ASN A 80 26.89 -24.99 -4.55
C ASN A 80 27.70 -25.89 -3.58
N ASN A 81 27.05 -26.76 -2.79
CA ASN A 81 27.80 -27.73 -1.99
C ASN A 81 27.36 -29.17 -2.27
N PRO A 82 28.07 -29.92 -3.13
CA PRO A 82 27.78 -31.34 -3.41
C PRO A 82 28.09 -32.27 -2.21
N SER A 83 28.50 -31.75 -1.05
CA SER A 83 28.91 -32.57 0.11
C SER A 83 27.76 -32.95 1.07
N LEU A 84 26.50 -32.74 0.67
CA LEU A 84 25.31 -32.95 1.53
C LEU A 84 24.26 -33.87 0.89
N LEU A 85 24.66 -34.76 -0.01
CA LEU A 85 23.86 -35.94 -0.34
C LEU A 85 24.20 -37.07 0.68
N PRO A 86 23.20 -37.70 1.31
CA PRO A 86 23.41 -38.82 2.23
C PRO A 86 24.03 -40.04 1.53
#